data_AF-A0A399NSR7-F1
#
_entry.id   AF-A0A399NSR7-F1
#
_cell.length_a   1.000
_cell.length_b   1.000
_cell.length_c   1.000
_cell.angle_alpha   90.00
_cell.angle_beta   90.00
_cell.angle_gamma   90.00
#
_symmetry.space_group_name_H-M   'P 1'
#
loop_
_entity.id
_entity.type
_entity.pdbx_description
1 polymer ?
#
loop_
_entity_poly.entity_id
_entity_poly.type
_entity_poly.pdbx_seq_one_letter_code
_entity_poly.pdbx_strand_id
1 'polypeptide(L)'
;LVAYVALVGLITLTPDSVDRGVYPYLMRGVLFVQHHGIPGFRYSMIEEVANVALFAPLGMLGVLALGAPRWWLVVLAGTAMSASVELAQGAFLPARVASVTDVAANGAGALLGATT
;
A
#
# COMPACT_ATOMS: atom_id res chain seq x y z
N LEU A 1 -0.86 -3.54 -16.80
CA LEU A 1 0.03 -2.63 -16.05
C LEU A 1 -0.50 -1.21 -15.95
N VAL A 2 -0.65 -0.46 -17.05
CA VAL A 2 -1.12 0.95 -17.02
C VAL A 2 -2.44 1.14 -16.27
N ALA A 3 -3.46 0.33 -16.58
CA ALA A 3 -4.74 0.39 -15.87
C ALA A 3 -4.62 0.11 -14.36
N TYR A 4 -3.69 -0.76 -13.96
CA TYR A 4 -3.44 -1.09 -12.56
C TYR A 4 -2.71 0.05 -11.83
N VAL A 5 -1.71 0.67 -12.48
CA VAL A 5 -1.04 1.87 -11.96
C VAL A 5 -2.04 3.01 -11.77
N ALA A 6 -2.93 3.21 -12.74
CA ALA A 6 -3.98 4.23 -12.64
C ALA A 6 -4.97 3.92 -11.50
N LEU A 7 -5.35 2.65 -11.33
CA LEU A 7 -6.18 2.21 -10.20
C LEU A 7 -5.52 2.49 -8.85
N VAL A 8 -4.24 2.12 -8.69
CA VAL A 8 -3.49 2.37 -7.46
C VAL A 8 -3.43 3.87 -7.19
N GLY A 9 -3.09 4.70 -8.19
CA GLY A 9 -3.07 6.15 -8.05
C GLY A 9 -4.44 6.75 -7.70
N LEU A 10 -5.52 6.23 -8.28
CA LEU A 10 -6.88 6.67 -7.94
C LEU A 10 -7.23 6.34 -6.49
N ILE A 11 -6.96 5.11 -6.05
CA ILE A 11 -7.22 4.66 -4.67
C ILE A 11 -6.45 5.52 -3.67
N THR A 12 -5.17 5.78 -3.93
CA THR A 12 -4.30 6.48 -2.97
C THR A 12 -4.50 7.99 -2.97
N LEU A 13 -4.80 8.61 -4.10
CA LEU A 13 -5.00 10.06 -4.22
C LEU A 13 -6.46 10.50 -4.01
N THR A 14 -7.37 9.59 -3.69
CA THR A 14 -8.74 9.97 -3.33
C THR A 14 -8.73 10.77 -2.01
N PRO A 15 -9.40 11.94 -1.94
CA PRO A 15 -9.41 12.81 -0.75
C PRO A 15 -9.92 12.11 0.50
N ASP A 16 -10.96 11.30 0.31
CA ASP A 16 -11.53 10.48 1.35
C ASP A 16 -10.82 9.13 1.40
N SER A 17 -10.55 8.69 2.61
CA SER A 17 -9.95 7.38 2.82
C SER A 17 -10.96 6.30 2.43
N VAL A 18 -10.53 5.35 1.59
CA VAL A 18 -11.40 4.27 1.07
C VAL A 18 -12.02 3.46 2.21
N ASP A 19 -11.32 3.39 3.32
CA ASP A 19 -11.72 2.77 4.57
C ASP A 19 -12.70 3.61 5.38
N ARG A 20 -12.97 4.90 5.11
CA ARG A 20 -13.81 5.77 5.96
C ARG A 20 -15.18 5.16 6.27
N GLY A 21 -15.83 4.55 5.28
CA GLY A 21 -17.12 3.89 5.45
C GLY A 21 -17.05 2.55 6.21
N VAL A 22 -15.87 1.93 6.22
CA VAL A 22 -15.62 0.59 6.76
C VAL A 22 -14.85 0.63 8.09
N TYR A 23 -14.26 1.78 8.43
CA TYR A 23 -13.39 2.01 9.58
C TYR A 23 -14.02 1.56 10.91
N PRO A 24 -15.32 1.83 11.20
CA PRO A 24 -15.95 1.34 12.42
C PRO A 24 -15.96 -0.19 12.51
N TYR A 25 -16.11 -0.89 11.39
CA TYR A 25 -16.11 -2.35 11.34
C TYR A 25 -14.69 -2.91 11.47
N LEU A 26 -13.71 -2.30 10.81
CA LEU A 26 -12.30 -2.67 10.95
C LEU A 26 -11.83 -2.51 12.40
N MET A 27 -12.20 -1.40 13.04
CA MET A 27 -11.85 -1.15 14.44
C MET A 27 -12.51 -2.16 15.39
N ARG A 28 -13.77 -2.57 15.14
CA ARG A 28 -14.39 -3.67 15.89
C ARG A 28 -13.61 -4.97 15.76
N GLY A 29 -13.13 -5.28 14.55
CA GLY A 29 -12.25 -6.44 14.31
C GLY A 29 -10.94 -6.34 15.09
N VAL A 30 -10.28 -5.16 15.06
CA VAL A 30 -9.05 -4.91 15.82
C VAL A 30 -9.28 -5.13 17.31
N LEU A 31 -10.34 -4.54 17.88
CA LEU A 31 -10.69 -4.70 19.29
C LEU A 31 -11.02 -6.16 19.62
N PHE A 32 -11.71 -6.88 18.74
CA PHE A 32 -11.99 -8.30 18.92
C PHE A 32 -10.69 -9.11 19.03
N VAL A 33 -9.76 -8.91 18.10
CA VAL A 33 -8.47 -9.61 18.08
C VAL A 33 -7.61 -9.26 19.32
N GLN A 34 -7.63 -8.00 19.74
CA GLN A 34 -6.95 -7.55 20.96
C GLN A 34 -7.48 -8.27 22.20
N HIS A 35 -8.80 -8.39 22.34
CA HIS A 35 -9.42 -9.11 23.47
C HIS A 35 -9.23 -10.63 23.39
N HIS A 36 -8.93 -11.19 22.21
CA HIS A 36 -8.76 -12.63 21.99
C HIS A 36 -7.28 -13.07 21.92
N GLY A 37 -6.38 -12.31 22.56
CA GLY A 37 -5.02 -12.78 22.86
C GLY A 37 -3.91 -12.11 22.06
N ILE A 38 -4.20 -11.12 21.21
CA ILE A 38 -3.19 -10.33 20.50
C ILE A 38 -3.34 -8.84 20.86
N PRO A 39 -3.02 -8.44 22.11
CA PRO A 39 -3.23 -7.06 22.57
C PRO A 39 -2.42 -6.03 21.77
N GLY A 40 -1.35 -6.45 21.10
CA GLY A 40 -0.54 -5.61 20.21
C GLY A 40 -1.08 -5.44 18.79
N PHE A 41 -2.22 -6.05 18.43
CA PHE A 41 -2.80 -5.93 17.10
C PHE A 41 -3.33 -4.52 16.89
N ARG A 42 -2.91 -3.84 15.82
CA ARG A 42 -3.25 -2.43 15.56
C ARG A 42 -3.89 -2.29 14.20
N TYR A 43 -4.69 -1.24 14.04
CA TYR A 43 -5.24 -0.86 12.75
C TYR A 43 -4.15 -0.65 11.68
N SER A 44 -3.01 -0.05 12.06
CA SER A 44 -1.88 0.15 11.16
C SER A 44 -1.36 -1.13 10.54
N MET A 45 -1.44 -2.27 11.25
CA MET A 45 -1.00 -3.56 10.69
C MET A 45 -1.91 -4.01 9.54
N ILE A 46 -3.21 -3.67 9.60
CA ILE A 46 -4.16 -3.95 8.50
C ILE A 46 -3.82 -3.05 7.30
N GLU A 47 -3.54 -1.77 7.55
CA GLU A 47 -3.13 -0.81 6.51
C GLU A 47 -1.82 -1.26 5.83
N GLU A 48 -0.81 -1.62 6.62
CA GLU A 48 0.49 -2.14 6.16
C GLU A 48 0.30 -3.39 5.28
N VAL A 49 -0.53 -4.36 5.70
CA VAL A 49 -0.81 -5.57 4.91
C VAL A 49 -1.60 -5.25 3.64
N ALA A 50 -2.57 -4.34 3.70
CA ALA A 50 -3.33 -3.91 2.54
C ALA A 50 -2.42 -3.23 1.50
N ASN A 51 -1.47 -2.41 1.95
CA ASN A 51 -0.45 -1.76 1.13
C ASN A 51 0.46 -2.78 0.42
N VAL A 52 0.99 -3.77 1.18
CA VAL A 52 1.75 -4.89 0.59
C VAL A 52 0.92 -5.64 -0.46
N ALA A 53 -0.33 -5.98 -0.13
CA ALA A 53 -1.23 -6.72 -1.02
C ALA A 53 -1.59 -5.92 -2.29
N LEU A 54 -1.70 -4.60 -2.19
CA LEU A 54 -1.98 -3.72 -3.33
C LEU A 54 -0.78 -3.63 -4.28
N PHE A 55 0.44 -3.59 -3.76
CA PHE A 55 1.66 -3.46 -4.56
C PHE A 55 2.23 -4.79 -5.09
N ALA A 56 1.89 -5.93 -4.49
CA ALA A 56 2.35 -7.22 -5.00
C ALA A 56 1.92 -7.51 -6.47
N PRO A 57 0.65 -7.33 -6.87
CA PRO A 57 0.28 -7.47 -8.27
C PRO A 57 0.99 -6.45 -9.18
N LEU A 58 1.29 -5.24 -8.67
CA LEU A 58 2.05 -4.25 -9.43
C LEU A 58 3.48 -4.74 -9.70
N GLY A 59 4.14 -5.32 -8.70
CA GLY A 59 5.46 -5.93 -8.84
C GLY A 59 5.48 -7.05 -9.88
N MET A 60 4.54 -7.98 -9.77
CA MET A 60 4.40 -9.10 -10.70
C MET A 60 4.15 -8.61 -12.13
N LEU A 61 3.16 -7.73 -12.32
CA LEU A 61 2.82 -7.17 -13.63
C LEU A 61 3.97 -6.33 -14.22
N GLY A 62 4.73 -5.64 -13.37
CA GLY A 62 5.91 -4.87 -13.78
C GLY A 62 7.01 -5.78 -14.30
N VAL A 63 7.28 -6.90 -13.63
CA VAL A 63 8.27 -7.89 -14.08
C VAL A 63 7.82 -8.58 -15.36
N LEU A 64 6.54 -8.93 -15.48
CA LEU A 64 5.99 -9.47 -16.72
C LEU A 64 6.12 -8.50 -17.90
N ALA A 65 6.06 -7.19 -17.65
CA ALA A 65 6.20 -6.16 -18.68
C ALA A 65 7.66 -5.84 -19.05
N LEU A 66 8.57 -5.79 -18.07
CA LEU A 66 9.97 -5.39 -18.26
C LEU A 66 10.95 -6.56 -18.42
N GLY A 67 10.50 -7.77 -18.10
CA GLY A 67 11.28 -9.00 -18.07
C GLY A 67 11.97 -9.25 -16.73
N ALA A 68 12.13 -10.53 -16.38
CA ALA A 68 12.73 -11.00 -15.12
C ALA A 68 14.10 -10.39 -14.76
N PRO A 69 15.06 -10.17 -15.69
CA PRO A 69 16.35 -9.58 -15.35
C PRO A 69 16.27 -8.15 -14.78
N ARG A 70 15.12 -7.47 -14.98
CA ARG A 70 14.88 -6.09 -14.57
C ARG A 70 13.98 -5.98 -13.34
N TRP A 71 13.81 -7.05 -12.57
CA TRP A 71 12.97 -7.06 -11.37
C TRP A 71 13.31 -5.92 -10.39
N TRP A 72 14.58 -5.60 -10.23
CA TRP A 72 15.03 -4.52 -9.35
C TRP A 72 14.55 -3.13 -9.80
N LEU A 73 14.43 -2.89 -11.12
CA LEU A 73 13.85 -1.65 -11.66
C LEU A 73 12.37 -1.55 -11.32
N VAL A 74 11.65 -2.67 -11.31
CA VAL A 74 10.23 -2.70 -10.92
C VAL A 74 10.07 -2.35 -9.45
N VAL A 75 10.90 -2.91 -8.58
CA VAL A 75 10.88 -2.60 -7.14
C VAL A 75 11.22 -1.13 -6.90
N LEU A 76 12.27 -0.61 -7.54
CA LEU A 76 12.63 0.81 -7.43
C LEU A 76 11.51 1.73 -7.93
N ALA A 77 10.91 1.41 -9.07
CA ALA A 77 9.81 2.20 -9.64
C ALA A 77 8.56 2.15 -8.73
N GLY A 78 8.22 0.99 -8.17
CA GLY A 78 7.12 0.83 -7.23
C GLY A 78 7.34 1.63 -5.94
N THR A 79 8.53 1.54 -5.34
CA THR A 79 8.88 2.33 -4.14
C THR A 79 8.89 3.83 -4.43
N ALA A 80 9.44 4.26 -5.58
CA ALA A 80 9.44 5.66 -5.98
C ALA A 80 8.02 6.19 -6.24
N MET A 81 7.15 5.39 -6.85
CA MET A 81 5.73 5.70 -7.01
C MET A 81 5.06 5.88 -5.65
N SER A 82 5.29 4.96 -4.71
CA SER A 82 4.75 5.06 -3.35
C SER A 82 5.21 6.33 -2.62
N ALA A 83 6.51 6.63 -2.65
CA ALA A 83 7.04 7.87 -2.07
C ALA A 83 6.45 9.14 -2.73
N SER A 84 6.22 9.12 -4.04
CA SER A 84 5.59 10.24 -4.76
C SER A 84 4.14 10.44 -4.34
N VAL A 85 3.41 9.34 -4.12
CA VAL A 85 2.03 9.36 -3.62
C VAL A 85 1.98 9.94 -2.20
N GLU A 86 2.82 9.47 -1.29
CA GLU A 86 2.89 9.96 0.09
C GLU A 86 3.23 11.44 0.17
N LEU A 87 4.19 11.89 -0.67
CA LEU A 87 4.54 13.31 -0.78
C LEU A 87 3.36 14.13 -1.34
N ALA A 88 2.65 13.63 -2.34
CA ALA A 88 1.47 14.30 -2.89
C ALA A 88 0.34 14.37 -1.85
N GLN A 89 0.12 13.31 -1.07
CA GLN A 89 -0.84 13.31 0.02
C GLN A 89 -0.46 14.33 1.09
N GLY A 90 0.78 14.32 1.57
CA GLY A 90 1.24 15.27 2.59
C GLY A 90 1.23 16.74 2.11
N ALA A 91 1.42 16.98 0.81
CA ALA A 91 1.42 18.33 0.25
C ALA A 91 0.02 18.86 -0.11
N PHE A 92 -0.89 18.00 -0.57
CA PHE A 92 -2.16 18.41 -1.16
C PHE A 92 -3.41 17.93 -0.41
N LEU A 93 -3.29 16.97 0.52
CA LEU A 93 -4.40 16.49 1.34
C LEU A 93 -4.18 16.91 2.81
N PRO A 94 -4.84 17.98 3.29
CA PRO A 94 -4.60 18.54 4.63
C PRO A 94 -4.83 17.57 5.80
N ALA A 95 -5.62 16.52 5.56
CA ALA A 95 -5.94 15.49 6.54
C ALA A 95 -4.99 14.28 6.52
N ARG A 96 -3.99 14.25 5.61
CA ARG A 96 -3.05 13.14 5.47
C ARG A 96 -1.63 13.57 5.79
N VAL A 97 -0.93 12.71 6.52
CA VAL A 97 0.48 12.86 6.86
C VAL A 97 1.26 11.82 6.08
N ALA A 98 2.34 12.24 5.44
CA ALA A 98 3.22 11.34 4.71
C ALA A 98 3.84 10.28 5.64
N SER A 99 3.83 9.04 5.20
CA SER A 99 4.12 7.86 6.01
C SER A 99 5.25 7.03 5.42
N VAL A 100 6.39 7.00 6.11
CA VAL A 100 7.55 6.16 5.71
C VAL A 100 7.19 4.68 5.79
N THR A 101 6.32 4.31 6.72
CA THR A 101 5.81 2.94 6.88
C THR A 101 5.02 2.49 5.65
N ASP A 102 4.25 3.37 5.02
CA ASP A 102 3.49 3.03 3.82
C ASP A 102 4.39 2.90 2.60
N VAL A 103 5.43 3.74 2.48
CA VAL A 103 6.48 3.55 1.47
C VAL A 103 7.16 2.19 1.62
N ALA A 104 7.51 1.81 2.85
CA ALA A 104 8.15 0.53 3.13
C ALA A 104 7.23 -0.66 2.82
N ALA A 105 5.96 -0.60 3.25
CA ALA A 105 4.97 -1.64 2.99
C ALA A 105 4.71 -1.83 1.48
N ASN A 106 4.51 -0.73 0.75
CA ASN A 106 4.32 -0.77 -0.71
C ASN A 106 5.57 -1.30 -1.43
N GLY A 107 6.77 -0.89 -1.00
CA GLY A 107 8.03 -1.42 -1.52
C GLY A 107 8.20 -2.92 -1.28
N ALA A 108 7.82 -3.40 -0.08
CA ALA A 108 7.80 -4.83 0.24
C ALA A 108 6.81 -5.60 -0.63
N GLY A 109 5.62 -5.06 -0.87
CA GLY A 109 4.66 -5.60 -1.83
C GLY A 109 5.26 -5.72 -3.23
N ALA A 110 5.82 -4.63 -3.75
CA ALA A 110 6.45 -4.61 -5.07
C ALA A 110 7.59 -5.65 -5.19
N LEU A 111 8.39 -5.82 -4.13
CA LEU A 111 9.43 -6.85 -4.06
C LEU A 111 8.85 -8.26 -4.11
N LEU A 112 7.87 -8.57 -3.24
CA LEU A 112 7.23 -9.89 -3.20
C LEU A 112 6.66 -10.28 -4.56
N GLY A 113 5.94 -9.34 -5.18
CA GLY A 113 5.39 -9.51 -6.52
C GLY A 113 6.44 -9.68 -7.62
N ALA A 114 7.55 -8.95 -7.52
CA ALA A 114 8.63 -9.04 -8.51
C ALA A 114 9.41 -10.35 -8.45
N THR A 115 9.36 -11.05 -7.31
CA THR A 115 10.03 -12.34 -7.09
C THR A 115 9.11 -13.56 -7.21
N THR A 116 7.82 -13.36 -7.54
CA THR A 116 6.87 -14.46 -7.79
C THR A 116 6.99 -14.97 -9.21
#